data_AF-A0A1A0IZH7-F1
#
_entry.id   AF-A0A1A0IZH7-F1
#
_cell.length_a   1.000
_cell.length_b   1.000
_cell.length_c   1.000
_cell.angle_alpha   90.00
_cell.angle_beta   90.00
_cell.angle_gamma   90.00
#
_symmetry.space_group_name_H-M   'P 1'
#
loop_
_entity.id
_entity.type
_entity.pdbx_description
1 polymer ?
#
loop_
_entity_poly.entity_id
_entity_poly.type
_entity_poly.pdbx_seq_one_letter_code
_entity_poly.pdbx_strand_id
1 'polypeptide(L)'
;MITFIDQCRDQFGVEFICRTLRAAGVVFLTSRGYRAAKSRVASARARRDVQLVEVIKTVHADNYSVYGSSRCITRCVAPATRWGVSKPVG
;
A
#
# COMPACT_ATOMS: atom_id res chain seq x y z
N MET A 1 -1.84 -13.66 1.49
CA MET A 1 -3.10 -14.44 1.60
C MET A 1 -3.61 -14.85 0.22
N ILE A 2 -4.03 -13.92 -0.64
CA ILE A 2 -4.45 -14.28 -2.03
C ILE A 2 -3.29 -14.84 -2.85
N THR A 3 -2.09 -14.26 -2.70
CA THR A 3 -0.83 -14.72 -3.31
C THR A 3 -0.46 -16.15 -2.91
N PHE A 4 -0.69 -16.53 -1.65
CA PHE A 4 -0.46 -17.89 -1.15
C PHE A 4 -1.41 -18.88 -1.84
N ILE A 5 -2.69 -18.51 -1.98
CA ILE A 5 -3.66 -19.34 -2.72
C ILE A 5 -3.26 -19.46 -4.19
N ASP A 6 -2.80 -18.38 -4.82
CA ASP A 6 -2.36 -18.42 -6.23
C ASP A 6 -1.15 -19.34 -6.45
N GLN A 7 -0.21 -19.40 -5.50
CA GLN A 7 0.95 -20.30 -5.57
C GLN A 7 0.58 -21.77 -5.36
N CYS A 8 -0.37 -22.04 -4.46
CA CYS A 8 -0.78 -23.41 -4.12
C CYS A 8 -1.89 -23.95 -5.04
N ARG A 9 -2.55 -23.09 -5.84
CA ARG A 9 -3.72 -23.49 -6.65
C ARG A 9 -3.39 -24.58 -7.66
N ASP A 10 -2.19 -24.56 -8.22
CA ASP A 10 -1.80 -25.45 -9.32
C ASP A 10 -1.50 -26.88 -8.81
N GLN A 11 -1.21 -27.02 -7.52
CA GLN A 11 -0.90 -28.30 -6.88
C GLN A 11 -2.09 -28.92 -6.14
N PHE A 12 -2.89 -28.10 -5.45
CA PHE A 12 -3.96 -28.59 -4.56
C PHE A 12 -5.37 -28.19 -4.98
N GLY A 13 -5.50 -27.22 -5.89
CA GLY A 13 -6.78 -26.60 -6.22
C GLY A 13 -7.28 -25.63 -5.13
N VAL A 14 -8.02 -24.61 -5.55
CA VAL A 14 -8.49 -23.53 -4.67
C VAL A 14 -9.48 -24.04 -3.59
N GLU A 15 -10.32 -25.02 -3.93
CA GLU A 15 -11.34 -25.52 -3.00
C GLU A 15 -10.75 -26.29 -1.83
N PHE A 16 -9.72 -27.11 -2.08
CA PHE A 16 -9.02 -27.83 -1.02
C PHE A 16 -8.36 -26.87 -0.03
N ILE A 17 -7.65 -25.86 -0.54
CA ILE A 17 -6.99 -24.84 0.27
C ILE A 17 -8.01 -24.07 1.11
N CYS A 18 -9.13 -23.61 0.51
CA CYS A 18 -10.18 -22.91 1.25
C CYS A 18 -10.86 -23.79 2.31
N ARG A 19 -11.01 -25.10 2.06
CA ARG A 19 -11.58 -26.04 3.04
C ARG A 19 -10.66 -26.22 4.25
N THR A 20 -9.35 -26.41 4.01
CA THR A 20 -8.36 -26.54 5.08
C THR A 20 -8.22 -25.26 5.89
N LEU A 21 -8.20 -24.10 5.23
CA LEU A 21 -8.15 -22.80 5.90
C LEU A 21 -9.41 -22.55 6.76
N ARG A 22 -10.58 -22.99 6.30
CA ARG A 22 -11.80 -22.92 7.11
C ARG A 22 -11.72 -23.81 8.35
N ALA A 23 -11.19 -25.02 8.22
CA ALA A 23 -10.97 -25.92 9.36
C ALA A 23 -9.96 -25.32 10.36
N ALA A 24 -8.97 -24.55 9.88
CA ALA A 24 -8.01 -23.81 10.69
C ALA A 24 -8.56 -22.49 11.28
N GLY A 25 -9.87 -22.22 11.17
CA GLY A 25 -10.51 -21.04 11.75
C GLY A 25 -10.47 -19.77 10.88
N VAL A 26 -9.99 -19.86 9.63
CA VAL A 26 -9.95 -18.71 8.72
C VAL A 26 -11.28 -18.57 7.97
N VAL A 27 -12.20 -17.78 8.55
CA VAL A 27 -13.58 -17.66 8.05
C VAL A 27 -13.72 -16.76 6.82
N PHE A 28 -12.81 -15.79 6.65
CA PHE A 28 -12.89 -14.79 5.59
C PHE A 28 -12.50 -15.32 4.19
N LEU A 29 -11.79 -16.46 4.12
CA LEU A 29 -11.28 -17.05 2.88
C LEU A 29 -12.25 -18.12 2.37
N THR A 30 -13.27 -17.69 1.64
CA THR A 30 -14.16 -18.59 0.90
C THR A 30 -13.74 -18.67 -0.57
N SER A 31 -14.05 -19.77 -1.25
CA SER A 31 -13.80 -19.90 -2.70
C SER A 31 -14.47 -18.74 -3.48
N ARG A 32 -15.69 -18.37 -3.09
CA ARG A 32 -16.40 -17.18 -3.59
C ARG A 32 -15.65 -15.88 -3.28
N GLY A 33 -15.15 -15.73 -2.05
CA GLY A 33 -14.37 -14.57 -1.62
C GLY A 33 -13.04 -14.43 -2.37
N TYR A 34 -12.35 -15.54 -2.64
CA TYR A 34 -11.15 -15.57 -3.48
C TYR A 34 -11.45 -15.13 -4.91
N ARG A 35 -12.49 -15.70 -5.55
CA ARG A 35 -12.91 -15.30 -6.91
C ARG A 35 -13.30 -13.82 -6.97
N ALA A 36 -14.06 -13.34 -5.99
CA ALA A 36 -14.44 -11.93 -5.89
C ALA A 36 -13.22 -11.03 -5.68
N ALA A 37 -12.25 -11.44 -4.87
CA ALA A 37 -11.02 -10.68 -4.67
C ALA A 37 -10.17 -10.62 -5.95
N LYS A 38 -10.13 -11.70 -6.73
CA LYS A 38 -9.38 -11.79 -7.99
C LYS A 38 -10.06 -11.06 -9.15
N SER A 39 -11.39 -11.04 -9.18
CA SER A 39 -12.18 -10.35 -10.22
C SER A 39 -12.42 -8.87 -9.93
N ARG A 40 -12.02 -8.37 -8.75
CA ARG A 40 -12.17 -6.96 -8.41
C ARG A 40 -11.32 -6.12 -9.34
N VAL A 41 -12.00 -5.34 -10.18
CA VAL A 41 -11.37 -4.25 -10.92
C VAL A 41 -10.83 -3.24 -9.92
N ALA A 42 -9.62 -2.73 -10.17
CA ALA A 42 -9.03 -1.68 -9.36
C ALA A 42 -10.01 -0.50 -9.24
N SER A 43 -10.25 -0.04 -8.02
CA SER A 43 -11.16 1.08 -7.79
C SER A 43 -10.68 2.34 -8.52
N ALA A 44 -11.59 3.25 -8.85
CA ALA A 44 -11.24 4.52 -9.50
C ALA A 44 -10.17 5.31 -8.72
N ARG A 45 -10.19 5.21 -7.38
CA ARG A 45 -9.13 5.75 -6.52
C ARG A 45 -7.80 5.01 -6.72
N ALA A 46 -7.79 3.69 -6.61
CA ALA A 46 -6.56 2.90 -6.78
C ALA A 46 -5.88 3.14 -8.15
N ARG A 47 -6.68 3.29 -9.21
CA ARG A 47 -6.18 3.63 -10.55
C ARG A 47 -5.52 5.01 -10.59
N ARG A 48 -6.13 6.02 -9.97
CA ARG A 48 -5.56 7.37 -9.86
C ARG A 48 -4.33 7.40 -8.98
N ASP A 49 -4.35 6.67 -7.88
CA ASP A 49 -3.23 6.63 -6.93
C ASP A 49 -1.97 6.06 -7.59
N VAL A 50 -2.10 5.03 -8.45
CA VAL A 50 -0.95 4.52 -9.23
C VAL A 50 -0.30 5.61 -10.08
N GLN A 51 -1.10 6.47 -10.73
CA GLN A 51 -0.59 7.59 -11.53
C GLN A 51 0.01 8.68 -10.65
N LEU A 52 -0.65 9.00 -9.53
CA LEU A 52 -0.22 10.04 -8.59
C LEU A 52 1.07 9.66 -7.85
N VAL A 53 1.29 8.37 -7.56
CA VAL A 53 2.49 7.90 -6.86
C VAL A 53 3.75 8.24 -7.64
N GLU A 54 3.74 8.14 -8.96
CA GLU A 54 4.91 8.50 -9.77
C GLU A 54 5.18 10.01 -9.74
N VAL A 55 4.13 10.84 -9.82
CA VAL A 55 4.26 12.30 -9.70
C VAL A 55 4.75 12.70 -8.29
N ILE A 56 4.28 12.01 -7.25
CA ILE A 56 4.71 12.27 -5.88
C ILE A 56 6.20 11.92 -5.72
N LYS A 57 6.68 10.82 -6.33
CA LYS A 57 8.09 10.44 -6.27
C LYS A 57 8.99 11.45 -6.95
N THR A 58 8.62 11.98 -8.12
CA THR A 58 9.42 12.98 -8.83
C THR A 58 9.51 14.27 -8.01
N VAL A 59 8.37 14.80 -7.56
CA VAL A 59 8.32 15.99 -6.70
C VAL A 59 9.09 15.78 -5.39
N HIS A 60 9.03 14.57 -4.81
CA HIS A 60 9.77 14.25 -3.60
C HIS A 60 11.29 14.26 -3.82
N ALA A 61 11.77 13.72 -4.95
CA ALA A 61 13.18 13.76 -5.32
C ALA A 61 13.65 15.20 -5.57
N ASP A 62 12.85 16.00 -6.29
CA ASP A 62 13.16 17.39 -6.60
C ASP A 62 13.20 18.27 -5.34
N ASN A 63 12.39 17.94 -4.32
CA ASN A 63 12.39 18.61 -3.01
C ASN A 63 13.40 18.00 -2.02
N TYR A 64 14.51 17.46 -2.52
CA TYR A 64 15.62 16.86 -1.74
C TYR A 64 15.18 15.77 -0.75
N SER A 65 14.05 15.10 -0.99
CA SER A 65 13.40 14.19 -0.03
C SER A 65 13.09 14.80 1.35
N VAL A 66 13.18 16.14 1.48
CA VAL A 66 13.03 16.87 2.74
C VAL A 66 11.62 16.72 3.28
N TYR A 67 10.60 16.78 2.44
CA TYR A 67 9.20 16.81 2.90
C TYR A 67 8.49 15.44 2.89
N GLY A 68 9.25 14.34 2.93
CA GLY A 68 8.69 12.99 3.10
C GLY A 68 8.20 12.71 4.53
N SER A 69 7.55 11.56 4.75
CA SER A 69 7.03 11.16 6.07
C SER A 69 8.11 11.14 7.16
N SER A 70 9.38 10.97 6.78
CA SER A 70 10.56 11.01 7.65
C SER A 70 10.77 12.36 8.35
N ARG A 71 10.24 13.48 7.83
CA ARG A 71 10.23 14.76 8.55
C ARG A 71 8.92 15.08 9.25
N CYS A 72 7.84 14.41 8.89
CA CYS A 72 6.53 14.59 9.53
C CYS A 72 6.54 13.99 10.95
N ILE A 73 7.24 12.87 11.18
CA ILE A 73 7.16 12.20 12.49
C ILE A 73 8.04 12.82 13.58
N THR A 74 9.18 13.42 13.24
CA THR A 74 10.11 13.96 14.24
C THR A 74 9.75 15.38 14.70
N ARG A 75 8.99 16.16 13.90
CA ARG A 75 8.65 17.55 14.25
C ARG A 75 7.24 17.75 14.82
N CYS A 76 6.39 16.74 14.83
CA CYS A 76 5.17 16.79 15.65
C CYS A 76 5.46 16.75 17.17
N VAL A 77 6.72 16.52 17.59
CA VAL A 77 7.14 16.46 19.01
C VAL A 77 8.25 17.48 19.36
N ALA A 78 8.69 18.35 18.43
CA ALA A 78 9.77 19.31 18.68
C ALA A 78 9.28 20.77 18.67
N PRO A 79 9.65 21.61 19.67
CA PRO A 79 9.19 22.98 19.77
C PRO A 79 9.69 23.84 18.60
N ALA A 80 8.82 24.74 18.16
CA ALA A 80 8.99 25.58 16.97
C ALA A 80 9.95 26.74 17.21
N THR A 81 11.26 26.51 17.26
CA THR A 81 12.26 27.60 17.30
C THR A 81 13.56 27.21 16.59
N ARG A 82 13.60 27.32 15.26
CA ARG A 82 14.89 27.44 14.53
C ARG A 82 14.88 27.99 13.10
N TRP A 83 13.75 28.36 12.49
CA TRP A 83 13.79 28.72 11.06
C TRP A 83 14.11 30.21 10.85
N GLY A 84 15.39 30.54 11.00
CA GLY A 84 16.01 31.68 10.33
C GLY A 84 16.70 31.18 9.07
N VAL A 85 16.04 31.32 7.91
CA VAL A 85 16.73 31.26 6.61
C VAL A 85 16.13 32.35 5.73
N SER A 86 16.85 33.47 5.65
CA SER A 86 16.73 34.44 4.58
C SER A 86 17.07 33.76 3.25
N LYS A 87 16.23 33.92 2.23
CA LYS A 87 16.63 33.68 0.84
C LYS A 87 17.05 35.02 0.23
N PRO A 88 18.21 35.14 -0.43
CA PRO A 88 18.36 36.06 -1.53
C PRO A 88 17.89 35.36 -2.80
N VAL A 89 17.03 36.00 -3.57
CA VAL A 89 16.74 35.62 -4.95
C VAL A 89 17.36 36.71 -5.82
N GLY A 90 18.42 36.33 -6.53
CA GLY A 90 18.84 36.94 -7.78
C GLY A 90 18.55 35.94 -8.90
#